data_AF-A0A0C9S1Z5-F1
#
_entry.id   AF-A0A0C9S1Z5-F1
#
_cell.length_a   1.000
_cell.length_b   1.000
_cell.length_c   1.000
_cell.angle_alpha   90.00
_cell.angle_beta   90.00
_cell.angle_gamma   90.00
#
_symmetry.space_group_name_H-M   'P 1'
#
loop_
_entity.id
_entity.type
_entity.pdbx_description
1 polymer ?
#
loop_
_entity_poly.entity_id
_entity_poly.type
_entity_poly.pdbx_seq_one_letter_code
_entity_poly.pdbx_strand_id
1 'polypeptide(L)'
;MSEPEESPAVPDSTTREQRLGFSHGEDVLLQHKDGKYYLGTIVEVDLSRDRCLVKFLDNTSAWSTAKELTKLAMPDTDVMCVLCKKSQPKCDNDILVCDKCGRGYHQLCHQPHVSKEDASPDSHWMCKRCVDCQPRVREPENPKNSMIKANIRKVCSGRDQPEPPPQDLTKLPYDPAMLTWDAHHRVNAEQIYCYCGLNGEWYTQMLQCARCKMWFHEKCVSCLTHPLYSGDRFYVFVCSTCNYGNEFVRRLELKWVDLVHLMLYNLTVYNAKKYYDLDTVIIPYAMENWNSLQLPPNIFEATAATRRQSILQILCNNRNRFKCGREIKKRTTIWGLRVRLPPPCPVVNLPSTGLVDDSVLRRCWGGNKRLQYLLPPER
;
A
#
# COMPACT_ATOMS: atom_id res chain seq x y z
N MET A 1 49.36 -27.21 61.16
CA MET A 1 49.96 -26.08 60.42
C MET A 1 49.85 -26.43 58.95
N SER A 2 49.01 -25.84 58.11
CA SER A 2 48.10 -24.70 58.20
C SER A 2 47.17 -24.86 56.98
N GLU A 3 45.86 -24.85 57.14
CA GLU A 3 44.92 -24.73 55.99
C GLU A 3 44.10 -23.45 56.20
N PRO A 4 44.08 -22.53 55.22
CA PRO A 4 43.54 -21.19 55.40
C PRO A 4 42.04 -21.10 55.10
N GLU A 5 41.42 -20.11 55.74
CA GLU A 5 40.01 -19.71 55.66
C GLU A 5 39.55 -19.40 54.23
N GLU A 6 38.43 -20.00 53.80
CA GLU A 6 37.64 -19.56 52.65
C GLU A 6 36.73 -18.39 53.06
N SER A 7 36.93 -17.26 52.39
CA SER A 7 36.07 -16.08 52.50
C SER A 7 34.74 -16.28 51.75
N PRO A 8 33.61 -15.76 52.26
CA PRO A 8 32.33 -15.87 51.58
C PRO A 8 32.29 -14.96 50.35
N ALA A 9 31.96 -15.56 49.20
CA ALA A 9 31.79 -14.88 47.93
C ALA A 9 30.70 -13.79 48.00
N VAL A 10 31.03 -12.63 47.43
CA VAL A 10 30.15 -11.47 47.26
C VAL A 10 29.03 -11.83 46.26
N PRO A 11 27.74 -11.47 46.51
CA PRO A 11 26.68 -11.75 45.56
C PRO A 11 26.80 -10.80 44.35
N ASP A 12 27.06 -11.39 43.19
CA ASP A 12 27.18 -10.69 41.92
C ASP A 12 25.83 -10.09 41.48
N SER A 13 25.87 -8.85 41.00
CA SER A 13 24.74 -7.92 40.87
C SER A 13 23.90 -8.12 39.59
N THR A 14 24.00 -9.28 38.94
CA THR A 14 23.34 -9.56 37.65
C THR A 14 21.90 -10.06 37.77
N THR A 15 21.39 -10.31 38.98
CA THR A 15 20.01 -10.80 39.19
C THR A 15 18.94 -9.71 39.28
N ARG A 16 19.29 -8.43 39.11
CA ARG A 16 18.34 -7.33 39.36
C ARG A 16 17.52 -6.90 38.14
N GLU A 17 17.89 -7.32 36.93
CA GLU A 17 17.26 -6.89 35.67
C GLU A 17 15.98 -7.67 35.31
N GLN A 18 15.55 -8.65 36.11
CA GLN A 18 14.39 -9.51 35.80
C GLN A 18 13.06 -9.15 36.51
N ARG A 19 12.91 -8.00 37.17
CA ARG A 19 11.74 -7.81 38.07
C ARG A 19 10.43 -7.37 37.41
N LEU A 20 10.46 -6.52 36.39
CA LEU A 20 9.22 -5.99 35.78
C LEU A 20 8.82 -6.73 34.50
N GLY A 21 9.78 -7.33 33.80
CA GLY A 21 9.55 -7.97 32.51
C GLY A 21 9.14 -7.00 31.39
N PHE A 22 8.95 -5.71 31.63
CA PHE A 22 8.48 -4.73 30.64
C PHE A 22 9.62 -3.84 30.12
N SER A 23 9.56 -3.49 28.83
CA SER A 23 10.58 -2.70 28.13
C SER A 23 9.99 -1.46 27.43
N HIS A 24 10.83 -0.44 27.19
CA HIS A 24 10.43 0.75 26.45
C HIS A 24 10.00 0.38 25.02
N GLY A 25 8.85 0.87 24.58
CA GLY A 25 8.27 0.62 23.26
C GLY A 25 7.38 -0.62 23.18
N GLU A 26 7.21 -1.36 24.29
CA GLU A 26 6.35 -2.54 24.36
C GLU A 26 4.87 -2.15 24.48
N ASP A 27 4.02 -2.78 23.67
CA ASP A 27 2.57 -2.57 23.69
C ASP A 27 1.93 -3.46 24.78
N VAL A 28 1.14 -2.83 25.64
CA VAL A 28 0.53 -3.45 26.83
C VAL A 28 -0.95 -3.09 26.96
N LEU A 29 -1.70 -3.95 27.63
CA LEU A 29 -3.06 -3.65 28.06
C LEU A 29 -3.05 -3.25 29.53
N LEU A 30 -3.46 -2.02 29.82
CA LEU A 30 -3.63 -1.51 31.16
C LEU A 30 -5.07 -1.73 31.63
N GLN A 31 -5.24 -2.41 32.77
CA GLN A 31 -6.55 -2.55 33.41
C GLN A 31 -6.85 -1.30 34.23
N HIS A 32 -7.85 -0.53 33.83
CA HIS A 32 -8.26 0.68 34.52
C HIS A 32 -9.30 0.37 35.62
N LYS A 33 -9.52 1.31 36.55
CA LYS A 33 -10.40 1.15 37.73
C LYS A 33 -11.87 0.84 37.39
N ASP A 34 -12.30 1.08 36.16
CA ASP A 34 -13.64 0.74 35.67
C ASP A 34 -13.73 -0.71 35.14
N GLY A 35 -12.68 -1.52 35.32
CA GLY A 35 -12.63 -2.92 34.93
C GLY A 35 -12.36 -3.15 33.43
N LYS A 36 -12.10 -2.09 32.67
CA LYS A 36 -11.79 -2.17 31.23
C LYS A 36 -10.29 -2.14 30.97
N TYR A 37 -9.91 -2.70 29.83
CA TYR A 37 -8.53 -2.72 29.36
C TYR A 37 -8.31 -1.65 28.30
N TYR A 38 -7.22 -0.91 28.45
CA TYR A 38 -6.82 0.17 27.56
C TYR A 38 -5.46 -0.17 26.94
N LEU A 39 -5.41 -0.15 25.61
CA LEU A 39 -4.17 -0.38 24.87
C LEU A 39 -3.28 0.87 24.94
N GLY A 40 -2.03 0.67 25.31
CA GLY A 40 -1.02 1.72 25.29
C GLY A 40 0.39 1.16 25.14
N THR A 41 1.34 2.06 24.89
CA THR A 41 2.75 1.71 24.69
C THR A 41 3.57 2.22 25.87
N ILE A 42 4.50 1.42 26.37
CA ILE A 42 5.40 1.84 27.44
C ILE A 42 6.40 2.86 26.91
N VAL A 43 6.42 4.04 27.52
CA VAL A 43 7.33 5.13 27.15
C VAL A 43 8.38 5.41 28.22
N GLU A 44 8.22 4.88 29.43
CA GLU A 44 9.21 5.00 30.50
C GLU A 44 9.06 3.82 31.48
N VAL A 45 10.17 3.30 32.00
CA VAL A 45 10.19 2.24 33.02
C VAL A 45 10.98 2.74 34.22
N ASP A 46 10.31 2.87 35.37
CA ASP A 46 10.93 3.22 36.65
C ASP A 46 11.18 1.96 37.46
N LEU A 47 12.40 1.42 37.35
CA LEU A 47 12.86 0.25 38.09
C LEU A 47 12.93 0.49 39.60
N SER A 48 13.06 1.74 40.05
CA SER A 48 13.16 2.08 41.47
C SER A 48 11.81 2.03 42.17
N ARG A 49 10.73 2.32 41.44
CA ARG A 49 9.35 2.35 41.95
C ARG A 49 8.43 1.29 41.35
N ASP A 50 8.97 0.37 40.57
CA ASP A 50 8.26 -0.78 39.98
C ASP A 50 7.03 -0.37 39.14
N ARG A 51 7.18 0.69 38.34
CA ARG A 51 6.09 1.29 37.55
C ARG A 51 6.53 1.62 36.13
N CYS A 52 5.56 1.59 35.21
CA CYS A 52 5.75 1.98 33.82
C CYS A 52 4.84 3.16 33.48
N LEU A 53 5.34 4.10 32.67
CA LEU A 53 4.55 5.16 32.07
C LEU A 53 3.98 4.62 30.75
N VAL A 54 2.65 4.51 30.69
CA VAL A 54 1.94 4.03 29.51
C VAL A 54 1.33 5.21 28.78
N LYS A 55 1.60 5.33 27.48
CA LYS A 55 0.99 6.33 26.59
C LYS A 55 -0.13 5.69 25.78
N PHE A 56 -1.31 6.30 25.80
CA PHE A 56 -2.49 5.81 25.11
C PHE A 56 -2.65 6.45 23.71
N LEU A 57 -3.54 5.87 22.90
CA LEU A 57 -3.82 6.32 21.52
C LEU A 57 -4.39 7.75 21.42
N ASP A 58 -4.99 8.26 22.48
CA ASP A 58 -5.48 9.64 22.58
C ASP A 58 -4.39 10.64 23.03
N ASN A 59 -3.14 10.18 23.13
CA ASN A 59 -1.96 10.91 23.63
C ASN A 59 -1.97 11.24 25.13
N THR A 60 -2.92 10.71 25.90
CA THR A 60 -2.82 10.77 27.36
C THR A 60 -1.78 9.76 27.87
N SER A 61 -1.23 9.97 29.06
CA SER A 61 -0.30 9.05 29.68
C SER A 61 -0.62 8.84 31.16
N ALA A 62 -0.37 7.63 31.66
CA ALA A 62 -0.59 7.28 33.05
C ALA A 62 0.51 6.35 33.56
N TRP A 63 0.92 6.58 34.82
CA TRP A 63 1.78 5.66 35.54
C TRP A 63 0.95 4.48 36.05
N SER A 64 1.45 3.26 35.82
CA SER A 64 0.81 2.03 36.28
C SER A 64 1.85 1.04 36.79
N THR A 65 1.42 0.16 37.69
CA THR A 65 2.27 -0.90 38.24
C THR A 65 2.29 -2.10 37.29
N ALA A 66 3.37 -2.90 37.30
CA ALA A 66 3.43 -4.09 36.47
C ALA A 66 2.24 -5.06 36.64
N LYS A 67 1.61 -5.09 37.83
CA LYS A 67 0.47 -5.96 38.11
C LYS A 67 -0.81 -5.59 37.35
N GLU A 68 -0.95 -4.32 36.98
CA GLU A 68 -2.10 -3.80 36.23
C GLU A 68 -1.86 -3.86 34.71
N LEU A 69 -0.64 -4.18 34.31
CA LEU A 69 -0.23 -4.32 32.93
C LEU A 69 -0.28 -5.78 32.51
N THR A 70 -1.04 -6.05 31.48
CA THR A 70 -1.03 -7.34 30.79
C THR A 70 -0.17 -7.20 29.55
N LYS A 71 0.92 -7.96 29.49
CA LYS A 71 1.65 -8.14 28.25
C LYS A 71 0.70 -8.69 27.20
N LEU A 72 0.72 -8.09 26.01
CA LEU A 72 0.17 -8.75 24.85
C LEU A 72 1.08 -9.96 24.59
N ALA A 73 0.69 -11.12 25.13
CA ALA A 73 1.38 -12.35 24.83
C ALA A 73 1.33 -12.54 23.31
N MET A 74 2.44 -12.26 22.64
CA MET A 74 2.79 -13.00 21.45
C MET A 74 2.97 -14.43 21.98
N PRO A 75 2.13 -15.41 21.62
CA PRO A 75 2.56 -16.79 21.81
C PRO A 75 3.94 -16.90 21.14
N ASP A 76 4.84 -17.70 21.69
CA ASP A 76 6.10 -18.10 21.05
C ASP A 76 5.81 -18.57 19.62
N THR A 77 5.69 -17.63 18.70
CA THR A 77 5.61 -17.87 17.28
C THR A 77 7.05 -17.97 16.90
N ASP A 78 7.61 -19.17 17.10
CA ASP A 78 8.40 -19.87 16.09
C ASP A 78 8.75 -18.92 14.95
N VAL A 79 9.79 -18.10 15.16
CA VAL A 79 10.12 -17.01 14.24
C VAL A 79 10.36 -17.67 12.90
N MET A 80 9.43 -17.51 11.95
CA MET A 80 9.52 -18.24 10.70
C MET A 80 10.43 -17.50 9.75
N CYS A 81 11.32 -18.24 9.09
CA CYS A 81 12.09 -17.66 8.00
C CYS A 81 11.15 -17.22 6.88
N VAL A 82 11.20 -15.93 6.51
CA VAL A 82 10.30 -15.38 5.49
C VAL A 82 10.48 -15.98 4.10
N LEU A 83 11.61 -16.65 3.85
CA LEU A 83 11.95 -17.27 2.56
C LEU A 83 11.52 -18.73 2.47
N CYS A 84 11.89 -19.57 3.45
CA CYS A 84 11.56 -20.99 3.42
C CYS A 84 10.29 -21.37 4.20
N LYS A 85 9.71 -20.42 4.96
CA LYS A 85 8.50 -20.60 5.78
C LYS A 85 8.60 -21.71 6.83
N LYS A 86 9.81 -22.05 7.25
CA LYS A 86 10.08 -23.05 8.30
C LYS A 86 10.53 -22.34 9.58
N SER A 87 10.12 -22.88 10.72
CA SER A 87 10.50 -22.42 12.07
C SER A 87 11.61 -23.24 12.71
N GLN A 88 11.91 -24.43 12.19
CA GLN A 88 12.89 -25.32 12.79
C GLN A 88 14.33 -24.88 12.47
N PRO A 89 15.15 -24.50 13.47
CA PRO A 89 16.58 -24.34 13.27
C PRO A 89 17.18 -25.71 12.93
N LYS A 90 18.10 -25.74 11.98
CA LYS A 90 18.97 -26.90 11.73
C LYS A 90 20.39 -26.52 12.14
N CYS A 91 21.18 -27.47 12.63
CA CYS A 91 22.56 -27.27 13.10
C CYS A 91 23.31 -26.21 12.26
N ASP A 92 23.69 -25.09 12.89
CA ASP A 92 24.38 -23.92 12.32
C ASP A 92 23.60 -23.06 11.30
N ASN A 93 22.26 -23.08 11.35
CA ASN A 93 21.41 -22.22 10.52
C ASN A 93 20.23 -21.70 11.34
N ASP A 94 20.53 -20.78 12.26
CA ASP A 94 19.54 -20.16 13.12
C ASP A 94 18.76 -19.06 12.38
N ILE A 95 17.60 -18.69 12.94
CA ILE A 95 16.74 -17.65 12.39
C ILE A 95 17.04 -16.32 13.09
N LEU A 96 17.64 -15.38 12.38
CA LEU A 96 17.87 -14.02 12.86
C LEU A 96 16.68 -13.12 12.54
N VAL A 97 16.30 -12.27 13.49
CA VAL A 97 15.29 -11.24 13.31
C VAL A 97 15.97 -9.94 12.93
N CYS A 98 15.50 -9.29 11.86
CA CYS A 98 16.01 -7.97 11.49
C CYS A 98 15.47 -6.88 12.43
N ASP A 99 16.37 -6.12 13.07
CA ASP A 99 15.99 -5.08 14.05
C ASP A 99 15.11 -3.95 13.50
N LYS A 100 15.22 -3.68 12.19
CA LYS A 100 14.46 -2.60 11.54
C LYS A 100 13.07 -3.01 11.06
N CYS A 101 12.84 -4.28 10.74
CA CYS A 101 11.57 -4.72 10.16
C CYS A 101 10.92 -5.93 10.84
N GLY A 102 11.56 -6.50 11.87
CA GLY A 102 11.04 -7.61 12.67
C GLY A 102 10.90 -8.94 11.93
N ARG A 103 11.47 -9.08 10.74
CA ARG A 103 11.37 -10.30 9.92
C ARG A 103 12.47 -11.30 10.24
N GLY A 104 12.10 -12.58 10.37
CA GLY A 104 13.01 -13.71 10.57
C GLY A 104 13.65 -14.23 9.28
N TYR A 105 14.95 -14.50 9.31
CA TYR A 105 15.71 -15.09 8.21
C TYR A 105 16.65 -16.18 8.74
N HIS A 106 16.61 -17.37 8.15
CA HIS A 106 17.71 -18.31 8.31
C HIS A 106 19.00 -17.70 7.76
N GLN A 107 20.13 -17.92 8.44
CA GLN A 107 21.46 -17.47 8.04
C GLN A 107 21.76 -17.82 6.56
N LEU A 108 21.46 -19.05 6.15
CA LEU A 108 21.68 -19.57 4.79
C LEU A 108 20.54 -19.23 3.81
N CYS A 109 19.39 -18.75 4.28
CA CYS A 109 18.33 -18.29 3.37
C CYS A 109 18.51 -16.83 2.98
N HIS A 110 19.05 -15.99 3.87
CA HIS A 110 19.32 -14.59 3.55
C HIS A 110 20.47 -14.46 2.54
N GLN A 111 20.43 -13.48 1.64
CA GLN A 111 21.54 -13.21 0.71
C GLN A 111 22.01 -11.75 0.83
N PRO A 112 23.29 -11.48 1.16
CA PRO A 112 24.35 -12.46 1.45
C PRO A 112 24.06 -13.30 2.70
N HIS A 113 24.61 -14.52 2.77
CA HIS A 113 24.44 -15.39 3.95
C HIS A 113 24.93 -14.65 5.20
N VAL A 114 24.20 -14.78 6.30
CA VAL A 114 24.55 -14.12 7.56
C VAL A 114 25.66 -14.91 8.25
N SER A 115 26.73 -14.23 8.68
CA SER A 115 27.87 -14.86 9.33
C SER A 115 27.59 -15.14 10.82
N LYS A 116 28.46 -15.91 11.49
CA LYS A 116 28.25 -16.28 12.90
C LYS A 116 28.45 -15.09 13.86
N GLU A 117 29.20 -14.06 13.44
CA GLU A 117 29.44 -12.84 14.21
C GLU A 117 28.17 -11.99 14.30
N ASP A 118 27.43 -11.89 13.19
CA ASP A 118 26.14 -11.19 13.08
C ASP A 118 24.99 -11.91 13.78
N ALA A 119 25.17 -13.19 14.12
CA ALA A 119 24.20 -14.02 14.82
C ALA A 119 24.41 -14.07 16.34
N SER A 120 25.34 -13.26 16.86
CA SER A 120 25.49 -13.10 18.31
C SER A 120 24.29 -12.33 18.90
N PRO A 121 23.83 -12.65 20.12
CA PRO A 121 22.69 -11.98 20.75
C PRO A 121 22.86 -10.47 20.92
N ASP A 122 24.11 -9.99 20.96
CA ASP A 122 24.47 -8.59 21.15
C ASP A 122 24.74 -7.85 19.82
N SER A 123 24.60 -8.51 18.66
CA SER A 123 24.82 -7.88 17.36
C SER A 123 23.54 -7.28 16.79
N HIS A 124 23.62 -6.00 16.40
CA HIS A 124 22.55 -5.30 15.72
C HIS A 124 22.53 -5.68 14.23
N TRP A 125 21.70 -6.65 13.85
CA TRP A 125 21.63 -7.15 12.48
C TRP A 125 20.43 -6.58 11.71
N MET A 126 20.74 -5.98 10.55
CA MET A 126 19.73 -5.49 9.61
C MET A 126 19.76 -6.34 8.34
N CYS A 127 18.60 -6.88 7.94
CA CYS A 127 18.49 -7.57 6.66
C CYS A 127 18.88 -6.64 5.50
N LYS A 128 19.31 -7.23 4.38
CA LYS A 128 19.75 -6.51 3.19
C LYS A 128 18.74 -5.44 2.75
N ARG A 129 17.44 -5.74 2.79
CA ARG A 129 16.37 -4.78 2.47
C ARG A 129 16.41 -3.53 3.36
N CYS A 130 16.80 -3.68 4.62
CA CYS A 130 16.87 -2.58 5.58
C CYS A 130 18.18 -1.80 5.48
N VAL A 131 19.31 -2.48 5.26
CA VAL A 131 20.62 -1.86 4.99
C VAL A 131 20.57 -1.04 3.71
N ASP A 132 19.95 -1.58 2.66
CA ASP A 132 19.75 -0.91 1.38
C ASP A 132 18.83 0.31 1.47
N CYS A 133 18.02 0.43 2.52
CA CYS A 133 17.15 1.58 2.72
C CYS A 133 17.79 2.74 3.49
N GLN A 134 19.08 2.69 3.83
CA GLN A 134 19.73 3.82 4.51
C GLN A 134 20.08 4.96 3.53
N PRO A 135 19.69 6.22 3.83
CA PRO A 135 19.97 7.37 2.97
C PRO A 135 21.44 7.82 3.09
N ARG A 136 22.14 7.99 1.95
CA ARG A 136 23.39 8.75 1.89
C ARG A 136 23.07 10.22 1.60
N VAL A 137 23.56 11.11 2.47
CA VAL A 137 23.33 12.56 2.41
C VAL A 137 23.97 13.15 1.15
N ARG A 138 23.20 13.87 0.34
CA ARG A 138 23.69 14.81 -0.68
C ARG A 138 22.99 16.16 -0.47
N GLU A 139 23.78 17.22 -0.63
CA GLU A 139 23.48 18.62 -0.32
C GLU A 139 22.35 19.23 -1.16
N PRO A 140 21.70 20.32 -0.69
CA PRO A 140 20.52 20.89 -1.32
C PRO A 140 20.86 22.06 -2.25
N GLU A 141 20.29 22.07 -3.47
CA GLU A 141 20.15 23.29 -4.27
C GLU A 141 18.73 23.86 -4.16
N ASN A 142 18.67 25.20 -4.14
CA ASN A 142 17.56 26.05 -3.72
C ASN A 142 16.32 26.05 -4.67
N PRO A 143 15.10 26.34 -4.15
CA PRO A 143 13.85 26.25 -4.88
C PRO A 143 13.46 27.56 -5.57
N LYS A 144 12.88 27.46 -6.78
CA LYS A 144 12.12 28.56 -7.41
C LYS A 144 10.62 28.27 -7.33
N ASN A 145 9.87 29.32 -6.97
CA ASN A 145 8.48 29.35 -6.58
C ASN A 145 7.50 28.70 -7.58
N SER A 146 6.87 27.61 -7.14
CA SER A 146 5.53 27.19 -7.54
C SER A 146 4.92 26.44 -6.36
N MET A 147 3.74 26.83 -5.89
CA MET A 147 3.04 26.18 -4.77
C MET A 147 2.45 24.81 -5.15
N ILE A 148 3.15 24.03 -5.97
CA ILE A 148 2.98 22.58 -6.01
C ILE A 148 3.79 22.05 -4.83
N LYS A 149 3.15 21.82 -3.68
CA LYS A 149 3.80 21.06 -2.60
C LYS A 149 4.25 19.71 -3.18
N ALA A 150 5.56 19.47 -3.19
CA ALA A 150 6.24 18.26 -3.65
C ALA A 150 5.88 16.96 -2.88
N ASN A 151 4.83 16.98 -2.06
CA ASN A 151 4.32 15.81 -1.35
C ASN A 151 3.28 15.01 -2.15
N ILE A 152 2.88 15.46 -3.34
CA ILE A 152 1.94 14.74 -4.24
C ILE A 152 2.59 13.56 -4.98
N ARG A 153 3.91 13.35 -4.87
CA ARG A 153 4.65 12.30 -5.62
C ARG A 153 5.37 11.24 -4.78
N LYS A 154 5.05 11.10 -3.48
CA LYS A 154 5.73 10.13 -2.60
C LYS A 154 4.90 8.86 -2.36
N VAL A 155 4.42 8.23 -3.44
CA VAL A 155 3.89 6.85 -3.41
C VAL A 155 4.79 5.87 -4.17
N CYS A 156 5.74 6.35 -4.97
CA CYS A 156 6.73 5.49 -5.63
C CYS A 156 8.09 6.18 -5.62
N SER A 157 8.90 5.98 -4.58
CA SER A 157 10.30 6.44 -4.62
C SER A 157 11.21 5.59 -3.73
N GLY A 158 11.95 4.69 -4.40
CA GLY A 158 13.38 4.55 -4.14
C GLY A 158 13.94 3.16 -3.85
N ARG A 159 13.95 2.24 -4.84
CA ARG A 159 15.21 1.57 -5.27
C ARG A 159 15.17 0.74 -6.55
N ASP A 160 14.00 0.50 -7.15
CA ASP A 160 13.96 0.06 -8.55
C ASP A 160 13.73 1.32 -9.40
N GLN A 161 14.81 1.97 -9.84
CA GLN A 161 14.67 2.60 -11.16
C GLN A 161 14.48 1.44 -12.12
N PRO A 162 13.38 1.41 -12.90
CA PRO A 162 13.31 0.48 -14.01
C PRO A 162 14.53 0.77 -14.87
N GLU A 163 15.32 -0.26 -15.19
CA GLU A 163 16.01 -0.23 -16.48
C GLU A 163 14.97 0.16 -17.54
N PRO A 164 15.34 0.98 -18.54
CA PRO A 164 14.39 1.36 -19.58
C PRO A 164 13.69 0.10 -20.09
N PRO A 165 12.36 0.15 -20.32
CA PRO A 165 11.62 -1.02 -20.77
C PRO A 165 12.36 -1.68 -21.94
N PRO A 166 12.41 -3.02 -22.01
CA PRO A 166 13.18 -3.72 -23.03
C PRO A 166 12.84 -3.14 -24.40
N GLN A 167 13.88 -2.92 -25.24
CA GLN A 167 13.72 -2.28 -26.56
C GLN A 167 12.66 -2.98 -27.42
N ASP A 168 12.46 -4.28 -27.19
CA ASP A 168 11.39 -5.07 -27.77
C ASP A 168 10.29 -5.39 -26.73
N LEU A 169 9.16 -4.69 -26.85
CA LEU A 169 7.96 -4.90 -26.03
C LEU A 169 7.06 -6.04 -26.53
N THR A 170 7.41 -6.68 -27.66
CA THR A 170 6.65 -7.80 -28.21
C THR A 170 6.86 -9.10 -27.44
N LYS A 171 7.91 -9.18 -26.62
CA LYS A 171 8.24 -10.37 -25.82
C LYS A 171 8.40 -10.01 -24.34
N LEU A 172 7.78 -10.80 -23.47
CA LEU A 172 7.91 -10.65 -22.02
C LEU A 172 9.18 -11.37 -21.53
N PRO A 173 9.87 -10.85 -20.49
CA PRO A 173 11.06 -11.48 -19.92
C PRO A 173 10.74 -12.70 -19.04
N TYR A 174 9.47 -13.07 -18.94
CA TYR A 174 8.95 -14.21 -18.17
C TYR A 174 7.86 -14.91 -18.99
N ASP A 175 7.54 -16.15 -18.62
CA ASP A 175 6.43 -16.90 -19.20
C ASP A 175 5.12 -16.61 -18.43
N PRO A 176 4.10 -15.97 -19.05
CA PRO A 176 2.82 -15.71 -18.40
C PRO A 176 2.08 -16.97 -17.95
N ALA A 177 2.33 -18.13 -18.58
CA ALA A 177 1.68 -19.39 -18.23
C ALA A 177 2.14 -19.95 -16.88
N MET A 178 3.29 -19.50 -16.37
CA MET A 178 3.86 -19.94 -15.09
C MET A 178 3.38 -19.11 -13.88
N LEU A 179 2.56 -18.09 -14.11
CA LEU A 179 2.09 -17.21 -13.04
C LEU A 179 0.85 -17.75 -12.34
N THR A 180 0.88 -17.75 -11.02
CA THR A 180 -0.20 -18.27 -10.17
C THR A 180 -1.11 -17.14 -9.71
N TRP A 181 -2.25 -16.96 -10.38
CA TRP A 181 -3.18 -15.85 -10.15
C TRP A 181 -4.24 -16.11 -9.08
N ASP A 182 -4.70 -15.04 -8.41
CA ASP A 182 -5.92 -15.08 -7.61
C ASP A 182 -7.18 -15.29 -8.48
N ALA A 183 -8.31 -15.63 -7.85
CA ALA A 183 -9.58 -15.89 -8.54
C ALA A 183 -10.10 -14.73 -9.40
N HIS A 184 -9.57 -13.52 -9.19
CA HIS A 184 -9.99 -12.30 -9.90
C HIS A 184 -8.93 -11.79 -10.88
N HIS A 185 -7.81 -12.50 -11.05
CA HIS A 185 -6.70 -12.13 -11.92
C HIS A 185 -6.15 -10.72 -11.65
N ARG A 186 -5.96 -10.39 -10.37
CA ARG A 186 -5.47 -9.09 -9.86
C ARG A 186 -4.07 -9.18 -9.30
N VAL A 187 -3.75 -10.29 -8.64
CA VAL A 187 -2.44 -10.53 -8.02
C VAL A 187 -1.97 -11.93 -8.37
N ASN A 188 -0.67 -12.08 -8.59
CA ASN A 188 -0.02 -13.38 -8.68
C ASN A 188 0.97 -13.59 -7.53
N ALA A 189 1.22 -14.85 -7.18
CA ALA A 189 2.09 -15.24 -6.07
C ALA A 189 3.56 -14.82 -6.30
N GLU A 190 3.98 -14.79 -7.56
CA GLU A 190 5.35 -14.49 -7.98
C GLU A 190 5.67 -12.99 -7.92
N GLN A 191 4.64 -12.13 -7.83
CA GLN A 191 4.76 -10.67 -7.86
C GLN A 191 5.44 -10.16 -9.15
N ILE A 192 5.12 -10.79 -10.28
CA ILE A 192 5.68 -10.46 -11.60
C ILE A 192 4.59 -9.85 -12.49
N TYR A 193 4.84 -8.65 -13.00
CA TYR A 193 3.90 -7.91 -13.84
C TYR A 193 4.62 -7.13 -14.94
N CYS A 194 3.84 -6.66 -15.93
CA CYS A 194 4.26 -5.72 -16.96
C CYS A 194 5.41 -6.19 -17.87
N TYR A 195 5.78 -5.41 -18.89
CA TYR A 195 6.94 -5.71 -19.73
C TYR A 195 8.25 -5.78 -18.95
N CYS A 196 8.33 -5.14 -17.78
CA CYS A 196 9.53 -5.11 -16.95
C CYS A 196 9.69 -6.34 -16.04
N GLY A 197 8.64 -7.14 -15.82
CA GLY A 197 8.68 -8.27 -14.88
C GLY A 197 8.81 -7.88 -13.40
N LEU A 198 8.66 -6.60 -13.07
CA LEU A 198 8.75 -6.10 -11.69
C LEU A 198 7.41 -6.21 -10.96
N ASN A 199 7.45 -6.04 -9.64
CA ASN A 199 6.26 -5.99 -8.80
C ASN A 199 5.38 -4.78 -9.13
N GLY A 200 4.07 -4.90 -8.89
CA GLY A 200 3.08 -3.86 -9.05
C GLY A 200 1.82 -4.13 -8.24
N GLU A 201 1.21 -3.06 -7.72
CA GLU A 201 -0.12 -3.13 -7.13
C GLU A 201 -1.15 -2.75 -8.20
N TRP A 202 -2.01 -3.68 -8.59
CA TRP A 202 -2.97 -3.50 -9.70
C TRP A 202 -3.86 -2.27 -9.59
N TYR A 203 -4.14 -1.81 -8.36
CA TYR A 203 -4.96 -0.62 -8.11
C TYR A 203 -4.15 0.68 -8.07
N THR A 204 -2.82 0.64 -8.14
CA THR A 204 -1.96 1.83 -8.20
C THR A 204 -1.41 2.00 -9.61
N GLN A 205 -2.11 2.79 -10.45
CA GLN A 205 -1.59 3.24 -11.75
C GLN A 205 -1.13 2.09 -12.68
N MET A 206 -1.96 1.06 -12.81
CA MET A 206 -1.73 -0.03 -13.75
C MET A 206 -2.94 -0.24 -14.67
N LEU A 207 -2.67 -0.63 -15.92
CA LEU A 207 -3.68 -1.05 -16.89
C LEU A 207 -3.71 -2.56 -17.03
N GLN A 208 -4.90 -3.13 -17.13
CA GLN A 208 -5.07 -4.54 -17.43
C GLN A 208 -5.26 -4.74 -18.94
N CYS A 209 -4.45 -5.60 -19.56
CA CYS A 209 -4.64 -5.95 -20.96
C CYS A 209 -5.94 -6.75 -21.13
N ALA A 210 -6.81 -6.33 -22.05
CA ALA A 210 -8.08 -6.98 -22.31
C ALA A 210 -7.94 -8.42 -22.85
N ARG A 211 -6.80 -8.76 -23.47
CA ARG A 211 -6.50 -10.09 -24.01
C ARG A 211 -5.83 -11.00 -22.99
N CYS A 212 -4.56 -10.77 -22.66
CA CYS A 212 -3.80 -11.64 -21.76
C CYS A 212 -4.12 -11.46 -20.27
N LYS A 213 -4.92 -10.45 -19.91
CA LYS A 213 -5.30 -10.10 -18.52
C LYS A 213 -4.14 -9.71 -17.60
N MET A 214 -2.91 -9.68 -18.09
CA MET A 214 -1.74 -9.13 -17.39
C MET A 214 -1.90 -7.64 -17.08
N TRP A 215 -1.24 -7.20 -16.01
CA TRP A 215 -1.20 -5.81 -15.56
C TRP A 215 0.08 -5.11 -16.00
N PHE A 216 -0.03 -3.85 -16.42
CA PHE A 216 1.08 -3.04 -16.96
C PHE A 216 1.15 -1.69 -16.25
N HIS A 217 2.35 -1.29 -15.82
CA HIS A 217 2.57 -0.01 -15.14
C HIS A 217 2.35 1.18 -16.09
N GLU A 218 1.81 2.28 -15.55
CA GLU A 218 1.73 3.57 -16.25
C GLU A 218 3.06 3.97 -16.90
N LYS A 219 4.18 3.80 -16.17
CA LYS A 219 5.51 4.20 -16.63
C LYS A 219 6.11 3.30 -17.72
N CYS A 220 5.54 2.12 -17.94
CA CYS A 220 6.04 1.13 -18.88
C CYS A 220 5.22 1.04 -20.16
N VAL A 221 4.09 1.75 -20.24
CA VAL A 221 3.29 1.90 -21.45
C VAL A 221 3.57 3.26 -22.08
N SER A 222 3.59 3.33 -23.41
CA SER A 222 3.86 4.55 -24.16
C SER A 222 2.60 5.18 -24.78
N CYS A 223 1.47 4.46 -24.73
CA CYS A 223 0.22 4.90 -25.34
C CYS A 223 -0.60 5.92 -24.52
N LEU A 224 -0.22 6.23 -23.28
CA LEU A 224 -0.96 7.15 -22.41
C LEU A 224 -0.56 8.62 -22.62
N THR A 225 -1.56 9.50 -22.72
CA THR A 225 -1.36 10.96 -22.79
C THR A 225 -1.58 11.66 -21.44
N HIS A 226 -2.23 10.98 -20.49
CA HIS A 226 -2.55 11.50 -19.17
C HIS A 226 -2.14 10.48 -18.08
N PRO A 227 -1.76 10.96 -16.88
CA PRO A 227 -1.48 10.07 -15.76
C PRO A 227 -2.69 9.23 -15.35
N LEU A 228 -2.45 8.04 -14.81
CA LEU A 228 -3.52 7.19 -14.32
C LEU A 228 -3.89 7.57 -12.88
N TYR A 229 -5.18 7.54 -12.60
CA TYR A 229 -5.70 7.58 -11.25
C TYR A 229 -5.65 6.18 -10.64
N SER A 230 -5.45 6.10 -9.32
CA SER A 230 -5.54 4.82 -8.60
C SER A 230 -6.93 4.22 -8.77
N GLY A 231 -6.99 2.93 -9.10
CA GLY A 231 -8.22 2.19 -9.36
C GLY A 231 -8.96 2.58 -10.65
N ASP A 232 -8.39 3.44 -11.49
CA ASP A 232 -9.02 3.83 -12.75
C ASP A 232 -8.90 2.72 -13.81
N ARG A 233 -9.97 1.96 -13.97
CA ARG A 233 -10.08 0.88 -14.95
C ARG A 233 -10.98 1.24 -16.13
N PHE A 234 -11.29 2.52 -16.32
CA PHE A 234 -12.11 2.98 -17.44
C PHE A 234 -11.25 3.14 -18.70
N TYR A 235 -10.58 2.06 -19.07
CA TYR A 235 -9.71 1.97 -20.23
C TYR A 235 -9.91 0.65 -20.95
N VAL A 236 -9.85 0.71 -22.27
CA VAL A 236 -9.66 -0.45 -23.14
C VAL A 236 -8.19 -0.47 -23.46
N PHE A 237 -7.45 -1.43 -22.92
CA PHE A 237 -6.02 -1.53 -23.14
C PHE A 237 -5.65 -2.87 -23.76
N VAL A 238 -4.82 -2.86 -24.79
CA VAL A 238 -4.17 -4.05 -25.36
C VAL A 238 -2.68 -3.80 -25.41
N CYS A 239 -1.90 -4.68 -24.76
CA CYS A 239 -0.46 -4.55 -24.68
C CYS A 239 0.20 -4.86 -26.03
N SER A 240 1.46 -4.43 -26.18
CA SER A 240 2.28 -4.63 -27.38
C SER A 240 2.43 -6.11 -27.75
N THR A 241 2.69 -7.00 -26.78
CA THR A 241 2.73 -8.45 -26.97
C THR A 241 1.43 -9.01 -27.58
N CYS A 242 0.28 -8.54 -27.11
CA CYS A 242 -1.02 -9.00 -27.59
C CYS A 242 -1.47 -8.33 -28.89
N ASN A 243 -0.82 -7.24 -29.30
CA ASN A 243 -1.23 -6.44 -30.45
C ASN A 243 -0.06 -6.19 -31.41
N TYR A 244 0.84 -7.19 -31.51
CA TYR A 244 1.89 -7.30 -32.52
C TYR A 244 2.77 -6.05 -32.62
N GLY A 245 3.26 -5.55 -31.48
CA GLY A 245 4.14 -4.38 -31.41
C GLY A 245 3.45 -3.06 -31.12
N ASN A 246 2.11 -3.00 -31.25
CA ASN A 246 1.38 -1.74 -31.16
C ASN A 246 0.52 -1.69 -29.90
N GLU A 247 0.87 -0.86 -28.92
CA GLU A 247 -0.06 -0.64 -27.81
C GLU A 247 -1.34 0.05 -28.27
N PHE A 248 -2.48 -0.43 -27.79
CA PHE A 248 -3.78 0.18 -28.05
C PHE A 248 -4.42 0.61 -26.74
N VAL A 249 -4.84 1.87 -26.64
CA VAL A 249 -5.57 2.39 -25.49
C VAL A 249 -6.74 3.27 -25.90
N ARG A 250 -7.90 3.10 -25.27
CA ARG A 250 -9.03 4.03 -25.36
C ARG A 250 -9.65 4.27 -24.00
N ARG A 251 -9.93 5.54 -23.70
CA ARG A 251 -10.61 5.98 -22.48
C ARG A 251 -12.09 5.67 -22.58
N LEU A 252 -12.62 4.83 -21.69
CA LEU A 252 -14.06 4.61 -21.59
C LEU A 252 -14.74 5.84 -20.99
N GLU A 253 -15.96 6.14 -21.43
CA GLU A 253 -16.73 7.25 -20.88
C GLU A 253 -17.14 6.97 -19.43
N LEU A 254 -16.76 7.89 -18.54
CA LEU A 254 -17.18 7.87 -17.15
C LEU A 254 -18.62 8.38 -17.00
N LYS A 255 -19.41 7.70 -16.17
CA LYS A 255 -20.67 8.25 -15.66
C LYS A 255 -20.41 9.03 -14.38
N TRP A 256 -21.29 9.96 -14.03
CA TRP A 256 -21.22 10.71 -12.78
C TRP A 256 -21.01 9.81 -11.53
N VAL A 257 -21.69 8.67 -11.46
CA VAL A 257 -21.55 7.72 -10.34
C VAL A 257 -20.15 7.11 -10.25
N ASP A 258 -19.54 6.81 -11.39
CA ASP A 258 -18.23 6.19 -11.49
C ASP A 258 -17.12 7.22 -11.26
N LEU A 259 -17.31 8.45 -11.75
CA LEU A 259 -16.46 9.60 -11.47
C LEU A 259 -16.37 9.89 -9.97
N VAL A 260 -17.52 10.01 -9.28
CA VAL A 260 -17.55 10.25 -7.82
C VAL A 260 -16.90 9.12 -7.05
N HIS A 261 -17.13 7.86 -7.45
CA HIS A 261 -16.48 6.71 -6.85
C HIS A 261 -14.95 6.77 -7.05
N LEU A 262 -14.49 7.08 -8.27
CA LEU A 262 -13.07 7.16 -8.59
C LEU A 262 -12.36 8.24 -7.75
N MET A 263 -12.94 9.44 -7.64
CA MET A 263 -12.38 10.53 -6.83
C MET A 263 -12.28 10.13 -5.35
N LEU A 264 -13.34 9.56 -4.78
CA LEU A 264 -13.33 9.09 -3.39
C LEU A 264 -12.34 7.93 -3.17
N TYR A 265 -12.19 7.04 -4.14
CA TYR A 265 -11.22 5.95 -4.06
C TYR A 265 -9.79 6.49 -4.04
N ASN A 266 -9.46 7.43 -4.93
CA ASN A 266 -8.15 8.08 -4.96
C ASN A 266 -7.83 8.82 -3.66
N LEU A 267 -8.79 9.61 -3.16
CA LEU A 267 -8.64 10.25 -1.85
C LEU A 267 -8.37 9.23 -0.74
N THR A 268 -9.09 8.10 -0.75
CA THR A 268 -8.97 7.02 0.24
C THR A 268 -7.60 6.35 0.22
N VAL A 269 -7.10 6.01 -0.97
CA VAL A 269 -5.78 5.39 -1.16
C VAL A 269 -4.69 6.36 -0.71
N TYR A 270 -4.78 7.63 -1.14
CA TYR A 270 -3.74 8.62 -0.89
C TYR A 270 -3.65 9.05 0.58
N ASN A 271 -4.79 9.33 1.23
CA ASN A 271 -4.79 9.87 2.59
C ASN A 271 -4.89 8.80 3.67
N ALA A 272 -5.09 7.52 3.30
CA ALA A 272 -5.44 6.43 4.21
C ALA A 272 -6.66 6.73 5.12
N LYS A 273 -7.52 7.68 4.73
CA LYS A 273 -8.74 8.07 5.45
C LYS A 273 -9.98 7.51 4.75
N LYS A 274 -11.01 7.18 5.53
CA LYS A 274 -12.24 6.57 4.99
C LYS A 274 -13.31 7.60 4.60
N TYR A 275 -13.28 8.78 5.20
CA TYR A 275 -14.37 9.74 5.13
C TYR A 275 -13.84 11.15 4.89
N TYR A 276 -14.54 11.89 4.04
CA TYR A 276 -14.17 13.21 3.57
C TYR A 276 -15.37 14.14 3.58
N ASP A 277 -15.15 15.40 3.90
CA ASP A 277 -16.18 16.42 3.81
C ASP A 277 -16.41 16.83 2.35
N LEU A 278 -17.67 16.99 1.97
CA LEU A 278 -18.06 17.34 0.60
C LEU A 278 -17.44 18.67 0.17
N ASP A 279 -17.67 19.72 0.95
CA ASP A 279 -17.37 21.09 0.52
C ASP A 279 -15.90 21.45 0.75
N THR A 280 -15.25 20.86 1.75
CA THR A 280 -13.85 21.19 2.08
C THR A 280 -12.82 20.24 1.48
N VAL A 281 -13.21 19.06 0.98
CA VAL A 281 -12.26 18.10 0.39
C VAL A 281 -12.72 17.57 -0.97
N ILE A 282 -13.91 17.00 -1.07
CA ILE A 282 -14.34 16.30 -2.30
C ILE A 282 -14.50 17.28 -3.47
N ILE A 283 -15.18 18.41 -3.26
CA ILE A 283 -15.38 19.42 -4.30
C ILE A 283 -14.06 20.10 -4.71
N PRO A 284 -13.21 20.58 -3.77
CA PRO A 284 -11.89 21.11 -4.14
C PRO A 284 -11.06 20.11 -4.95
N TYR A 285 -10.97 18.85 -4.50
CA TYR A 285 -10.27 17.79 -5.23
C TYR A 285 -10.83 17.62 -6.65
N ALA A 286 -12.16 17.60 -6.80
CA ALA A 286 -12.79 17.50 -8.11
C ALA A 286 -12.40 18.68 -9.02
N MET A 287 -12.43 19.91 -8.50
CA MET A 287 -12.14 21.10 -9.31
C MET A 287 -10.66 21.15 -9.75
N GLU A 288 -9.73 20.85 -8.83
CA GLU A 288 -8.29 20.83 -9.13
C GLU A 288 -7.91 19.79 -10.18
N ASN A 289 -8.67 18.69 -10.26
CA ASN A 289 -8.39 17.54 -11.12
C ASN A 289 -9.31 17.44 -12.33
N TRP A 290 -10.24 18.38 -12.52
CA TRP A 290 -11.32 18.27 -13.52
C TRP A 290 -10.81 18.07 -14.94
N ASN A 291 -9.74 18.78 -15.30
CA ASN A 291 -9.14 18.74 -16.64
C ASN A 291 -8.35 17.45 -16.91
N SER A 292 -7.84 16.77 -15.88
CA SER A 292 -7.05 15.54 -16.04
C SER A 292 -7.88 14.26 -15.93
N LEU A 293 -9.13 14.34 -15.46
CA LEU A 293 -10.03 13.20 -15.28
C LEU A 293 -10.57 12.59 -16.58
N GLN A 294 -10.29 13.21 -17.74
CA GLN A 294 -10.70 12.74 -19.08
C GLN A 294 -12.20 12.42 -19.12
N LEU A 295 -13.01 13.45 -18.97
CA LEU A 295 -14.46 13.35 -18.82
C LEU A 295 -15.18 13.50 -20.17
N PRO A 296 -16.32 12.82 -20.38
CA PRO A 296 -17.13 13.06 -21.57
C PRO A 296 -17.69 14.50 -21.58
N PRO A 297 -17.95 15.09 -22.76
CA PRO A 297 -18.30 16.51 -22.90
C PRO A 297 -19.44 16.96 -21.98
N ASN A 298 -20.50 16.14 -21.89
CA ASN A 298 -21.67 16.39 -21.05
C ASN A 298 -21.36 16.52 -19.54
N ILE A 299 -20.26 15.93 -19.07
CA ILE A 299 -19.79 16.07 -17.69
C ILE A 299 -18.74 17.19 -17.62
N PHE A 300 -17.80 17.20 -18.56
CA PHE A 300 -16.68 18.14 -18.60
C PHE A 300 -17.14 19.60 -18.57
N GLU A 301 -18.14 19.93 -19.40
CA GLU A 301 -18.68 21.28 -19.58
C GLU A 301 -19.59 21.77 -18.44
N ALA A 302 -19.90 20.91 -17.47
CA ALA A 302 -20.75 21.30 -16.34
C ALA A 302 -20.16 22.49 -15.57
N THR A 303 -20.98 23.45 -15.18
CA THR A 303 -20.58 24.60 -14.35
C THR A 303 -20.20 24.16 -12.93
N ALA A 304 -19.43 24.96 -12.19
CA ALA A 304 -19.04 24.62 -10.81
C ALA A 304 -20.25 24.30 -9.90
N ALA A 305 -21.35 25.05 -10.04
CA ALA A 305 -22.59 24.81 -9.32
C ALA A 305 -23.22 23.45 -9.70
N THR A 306 -23.30 23.16 -11.00
CA THR A 306 -23.82 21.89 -11.52
C THR A 306 -22.95 20.71 -11.08
N ARG A 307 -21.62 20.86 -11.08
CA ARG A 307 -20.68 19.83 -10.61
C ARG A 307 -20.94 19.50 -9.15
N ARG A 308 -21.01 20.51 -8.27
CA ARG A 308 -21.30 20.32 -6.85
C ARG A 308 -22.63 19.61 -6.64
N GLN A 309 -23.69 20.10 -7.29
CA GLN A 309 -25.03 19.53 -7.16
C GLN A 309 -25.08 18.07 -7.65
N SER A 310 -24.46 17.78 -8.78
CA SER A 310 -24.40 16.42 -9.35
C SER A 310 -23.64 15.47 -8.43
N ILE A 311 -22.49 15.88 -7.90
CA ILE A 311 -21.70 15.08 -6.95
C ILE A 311 -22.53 14.75 -5.70
N LEU A 312 -23.18 15.75 -5.09
CA LEU A 312 -24.04 15.54 -3.92
C LEU A 312 -25.21 14.60 -4.24
N GLN A 313 -25.88 14.79 -5.37
CA GLN A 313 -27.00 13.93 -5.79
C GLN A 313 -26.56 12.47 -5.96
N ILE A 314 -25.40 12.24 -6.58
CA ILE A 314 -24.83 10.90 -6.73
C ILE A 314 -24.53 10.26 -5.37
N LEU A 315 -23.91 11.00 -4.45
CA LEU A 315 -23.60 10.52 -3.11
C LEU A 315 -24.87 10.10 -2.35
N CYS A 316 -25.93 10.91 -2.43
CA CYS A 316 -27.21 10.65 -1.78
C CYS A 316 -27.98 9.45 -2.37
N ASN A 317 -27.98 9.32 -3.69
CA ASN A 317 -28.84 8.35 -4.39
C ASN A 317 -28.21 6.97 -4.55
N ASN A 318 -26.88 6.85 -4.45
CA ASN A 318 -26.15 5.58 -4.63
C ASN A 318 -25.69 5.02 -3.29
N ARG A 319 -26.67 4.77 -2.40
CA ARG A 319 -26.42 4.31 -1.02
C ARG A 319 -25.74 2.96 -0.94
N ASN A 320 -25.65 2.16 -2.00
CA ASN A 320 -24.88 0.91 -2.01
C ASN A 320 -23.37 1.14 -2.15
N ARG A 321 -22.96 2.24 -2.80
CA ARG A 321 -21.54 2.59 -3.02
C ARG A 321 -21.02 3.56 -1.95
N PHE A 322 -21.86 4.52 -1.56
CA PHE A 322 -21.48 5.61 -0.67
C PHE A 322 -22.17 5.51 0.69
N LYS A 323 -21.42 5.88 1.73
CA LYS A 323 -21.89 5.95 3.12
C LYS A 323 -21.90 7.39 3.58
N CYS A 324 -23.06 7.87 4.05
CA CYS A 324 -23.20 9.20 4.61
C CYS A 324 -22.71 9.24 6.07
N GLY A 325 -22.15 10.37 6.50
CA GLY A 325 -21.73 10.64 7.87
C GLY A 325 -22.84 10.43 8.90
N ARG A 326 -24.10 10.68 8.51
CA ARG A 326 -25.28 10.40 9.36
C ARG A 326 -25.32 8.96 9.85
N GLU A 327 -24.94 8.00 9.00
CA GLU A 327 -24.92 6.56 9.33
C GLU A 327 -23.81 6.18 10.33
N ILE A 328 -22.89 7.10 10.63
CA ILE A 328 -21.77 6.90 11.56
C ILE A 328 -21.72 8.00 12.63
N LYS A 329 -22.86 8.64 12.92
CA LYS A 329 -22.99 9.72 13.92
C LYS A 329 -22.02 10.89 13.67
N LYS A 330 -21.74 11.23 12.40
CA LYS A 330 -20.96 12.41 11.98
C LYS A 330 -21.83 13.38 11.16
N ARG A 331 -21.27 14.56 10.83
CA ARG A 331 -21.93 15.57 9.98
C ARG A 331 -22.42 14.96 8.67
N THR A 332 -23.58 15.41 8.18
CA THR A 332 -24.22 14.93 6.95
C THR A 332 -23.42 15.25 5.68
N THR A 333 -22.52 16.23 5.75
CA THR A 333 -21.59 16.62 4.69
C THR A 333 -20.43 15.64 4.51
N ILE A 334 -20.26 14.68 5.44
CA ILE A 334 -19.17 13.70 5.41
C ILE A 334 -19.60 12.49 4.59
N TRP A 335 -18.75 12.05 3.67
CA TRP A 335 -19.00 10.93 2.78
C TRP A 335 -17.79 10.01 2.68
N GLY A 336 -18.04 8.74 2.41
CA GLY A 336 -16.98 7.76 2.16
C GLY A 336 -17.48 6.57 1.36
N LEU A 337 -16.56 5.77 0.86
CA LEU A 337 -16.91 4.50 0.22
C LEU A 337 -17.37 3.48 1.28
N ARG A 338 -18.40 2.69 0.93
CA ARG A 338 -18.79 1.54 1.77
C ARG A 338 -17.70 0.49 1.81
N VAL A 339 -17.21 0.13 0.62
CA VAL A 339 -16.16 -0.85 0.41
C VAL A 339 -14.99 -0.12 -0.26
N ARG A 340 -13.78 -0.29 0.29
CA ARG A 340 -12.56 0.35 -0.22
C ARG A 340 -12.01 -0.39 -1.45
N LEU A 341 -12.85 -0.52 -2.48
CA LEU A 341 -12.51 -1.09 -3.76
C LEU A 341 -12.66 -0.04 -4.86
N PRO A 342 -11.89 -0.15 -5.96
CA PRO A 342 -12.06 0.69 -7.12
C PRO A 342 -13.49 0.65 -7.66
N PRO A 343 -13.90 1.65 -8.46
CA PRO A 343 -15.20 1.62 -9.11
C PRO A 343 -15.35 0.34 -9.97
N PRO A 344 -16.56 -0.23 -10.03
CA PRO A 344 -16.84 -1.32 -10.96
C PRO A 344 -16.72 -0.81 -12.40
N CYS A 345 -15.88 -1.45 -13.21
CA CYS A 345 -15.74 -1.13 -14.63
C CYS A 345 -16.56 -2.13 -15.46
N PRO A 346 -17.03 -1.74 -16.66
CA PRO A 346 -17.70 -2.68 -17.55
C PRO A 346 -16.73 -3.74 -18.07
N VAL A 347 -17.25 -4.93 -18.35
CA VAL A 347 -16.47 -6.01 -18.96
C VAL A 347 -16.32 -5.73 -20.45
N VAL A 348 -15.08 -5.73 -20.92
CA VAL A 348 -14.70 -5.51 -22.31
C VAL A 348 -14.32 -6.85 -22.92
N ASN A 349 -15.03 -7.24 -23.98
CA ASN A 349 -14.72 -8.42 -24.79
C ASN A 349 -14.18 -7.95 -26.15
N LEU A 350 -13.01 -8.45 -26.52
CA LEU A 350 -12.34 -8.20 -27.80
C LEU A 350 -12.01 -9.53 -28.48
N PRO A 351 -11.82 -9.54 -29.82
CA PRO A 351 -11.32 -10.71 -30.51
C PRO A 351 -9.99 -11.19 -29.90
N SER A 352 -9.82 -12.51 -29.78
CA SER A 352 -8.62 -13.11 -29.19
C SER A 352 -7.36 -12.93 -30.04
N THR A 353 -7.52 -12.73 -31.35
CA THR A 353 -6.43 -12.58 -32.33
C THR A 353 -6.67 -11.39 -33.28
N GLY A 354 -5.64 -11.03 -34.06
CA GLY A 354 -5.68 -9.92 -35.03
C GLY A 354 -5.38 -8.56 -34.41
N LEU A 355 -5.08 -7.55 -35.24
CA LEU A 355 -4.81 -6.20 -34.74
C LEU A 355 -6.08 -5.57 -34.15
N VAL A 356 -5.94 -4.92 -32.99
CA VAL A 356 -6.99 -4.12 -32.35
C VAL A 356 -6.72 -2.65 -32.64
N ASP A 357 -7.74 -2.02 -33.23
CA ASP A 357 -7.80 -0.59 -33.49
C ASP A 357 -9.25 -0.08 -33.24
N ASP A 358 -9.50 1.18 -33.57
CA ASP A 358 -10.83 1.77 -33.43
C ASP A 358 -11.89 1.11 -34.32
N SER A 359 -11.50 0.55 -35.46
CA SER A 359 -12.45 -0.16 -36.34
C SER A 359 -12.96 -1.42 -35.67
N VAL A 360 -12.08 -2.13 -34.94
CA VAL A 360 -12.45 -3.31 -34.16
C VAL A 360 -13.40 -2.94 -33.03
N LEU A 361 -13.11 -1.86 -32.28
CA LEU A 361 -14.03 -1.39 -31.23
C LEU A 361 -15.40 -1.03 -31.80
N ARG A 362 -15.44 -0.26 -32.89
CA ARG A 362 -16.71 0.11 -33.56
C ARG A 362 -17.48 -1.12 -34.04
N ARG A 363 -16.80 -2.13 -34.58
CA ARG A 363 -17.44 -3.37 -35.02
C ARG A 363 -17.97 -4.19 -33.85
N CYS A 364 -17.18 -4.35 -32.80
CA CYS A 364 -17.56 -5.14 -31.63
C CYS A 364 -18.68 -4.48 -30.82
N TRP A 365 -18.71 -3.14 -30.76
CA TRP A 365 -19.60 -2.39 -29.87
C TRP A 365 -20.56 -1.44 -30.59
N GLY A 366 -20.65 -1.51 -31.91
CA GLY A 366 -21.58 -0.71 -32.70
C GLY A 366 -23.00 -0.85 -32.15
N GLY A 367 -23.52 0.22 -31.54
CA GLY A 367 -24.84 0.24 -30.90
C GLY A 367 -24.89 -0.11 -29.40
N ASN A 368 -23.77 -0.50 -28.77
CA ASN A 368 -23.73 -0.78 -27.33
C ASN A 368 -23.64 0.51 -26.50
N LYS A 369 -24.80 1.01 -26.06
CA LYS A 369 -24.91 2.20 -25.20
C LYS A 369 -24.18 2.08 -23.85
N ARG A 370 -23.75 0.89 -23.43
CA ARG A 370 -23.01 0.67 -22.17
C ARG A 370 -21.50 0.75 -22.33
N LEU A 371 -20.98 0.62 -23.55
CA LEU A 371 -19.56 0.65 -23.87
C LEU A 371 -19.29 1.82 -24.83
N GLN A 372 -19.23 3.02 -24.28
CA GLN A 372 -18.84 4.24 -24.98
C GLN A 372 -17.41 4.62 -24.58
N TYR A 373 -16.69 5.27 -25.49
CA TYR A 373 -15.31 5.68 -25.28
C TYR A 373 -15.04 7.04 -25.94
N LEU A 374 -14.13 7.80 -25.34
CA LEU A 374 -13.70 9.08 -25.88
C LEU A 374 -12.85 8.88 -27.12
N LEU A 375 -13.04 9.77 -28.09
CA LEU A 375 -12.13 9.86 -29.23
C LEU A 375 -10.72 10.20 -28.74
N PRO A 376 -9.68 9.69 -29.40
CA PRO A 376 -8.31 10.11 -29.09
C PRO A 376 -8.19 11.62 -29.28
N PRO A 377 -7.42 12.32 -28.43
CA PRO A 377 -7.14 13.73 -28.65
C PRO A 377 -6.50 13.93 -30.03
N GLU A 378 -6.91 14.98 -30.75
CA GLU A 378 -6.24 15.39 -31.99
C GLU A 378 -4.77 15.69 -31.66
N ARG A 379 -3.86 15.09 -32.42
CA ARG A 379 -2.40 15.19 -32.20
C ARG A 379 -1.83 16.49 -32.73
#